data_AF-A0A4Q4N7J7-F1
#
_entry.id   AF-A0A4Q4N7J7-F1
#
_cell.length_a   1.000
_cell.length_b   1.000
_cell.length_c   1.000
_cell.angle_alpha   90.00
_cell.angle_beta   90.00
_cell.angle_gamma   90.00
#
_symmetry.space_group_name_H-M   'P 1'
#
loop_
_entity.id
_entity.type
_entity.pdbx_description
1 polymer ?
#
loop_
_entity_poly.entity_id
_entity_poly.type
_entity_poly.pdbx_seq_one_letter_code
_entity_poly.pdbx_strand_id
1 'polypeptide(L)'
;MTEAVSEWLALDVRDIDEKKLLPGFIGKDGMQTHLPTQIVKIPFDDPDQVAVVSWRWDGNLHTKGSRNVASVIKVAKRRGIRYLFIDTISIDQTLPVDDLIEQVVAFSTLYTKITVLAAYDSDGQHWRHMDFTVLRPWILNEIRLFRQNSGKIIYVGHAGQGCTRVKIDQRGGLVQLSTSYESSRSQGSYFKFLLERIWHTTFTESIIGVLLEDVGMTSISDFKYILHAYSHILSVAYERMERNDYLLTTAILCRAHGKGDLDENGLRVKRNIEKLCYCRYSFTAVSNNSNGVWEYYRISLDGTTVAYWRVYRSYGYSYSRKLDQLPGTDRVILAALGLTGLEYEDFVGAEEARRACLLMDNQEKIPPPVLEVVEVDLSLDVPTV
;
A
#
# COMPACT_ATOMS: atom_id res chain seq x y z
N MET A 1 -27.27 12.25 2.81
CA MET A 1 -25.88 11.94 3.17
C MET A 1 -25.53 12.81 4.35
N THR A 2 -25.49 12.21 5.53
CA THR A 2 -25.09 12.85 6.80
C THR A 2 -23.63 13.29 6.71
N GLU A 3 -23.34 14.53 7.08
CA GLU A 3 -21.97 15.05 7.13
C GLU A 3 -21.15 14.22 8.12
N ALA A 4 -20.14 13.52 7.60
CA ALA A 4 -19.27 12.63 8.36
C ALA A 4 -18.39 13.42 9.33
N VAL A 5 -18.26 12.91 10.57
CA VAL A 5 -17.32 13.28 11.65
C VAL A 5 -16.68 14.67 11.48
N SER A 6 -17.31 15.67 12.09
CA SER A 6 -16.90 17.08 12.01
C SER A 6 -15.68 17.42 12.87
N GLU A 7 -15.13 16.47 13.63
CA GLU A 7 -14.12 16.68 14.67
C GLU A 7 -13.14 15.50 14.74
N TRP A 8 -11.85 15.78 14.62
CA TRP A 8 -10.78 14.77 14.64
C TRP A 8 -9.73 15.11 15.68
N LEU A 9 -9.27 14.12 16.44
CA LEU A 9 -8.13 14.29 17.33
C LEU A 9 -6.85 14.40 16.48
N ALA A 10 -6.13 15.50 16.59
CA ALA A 10 -4.87 15.72 15.90
C ALA A 10 -3.74 15.92 16.90
N LEU A 11 -2.52 15.58 16.49
CA LEU A 11 -1.30 15.93 17.21
C LEU A 11 -0.97 17.43 16.99
N ASP A 12 -0.87 18.22 18.06
CA ASP A 12 -0.39 19.62 17.98
C ASP A 12 1.14 19.64 18.08
N VAL A 13 1.81 19.98 16.98
CA VAL A 13 3.26 19.81 16.89
C VAL A 13 4.08 20.94 17.53
N ARG A 14 3.47 22.07 17.92
CA ARG A 14 4.21 23.29 18.31
C ARG A 14 5.28 23.05 19.36
N ASP A 15 4.90 22.36 20.44
CA ASP A 15 5.74 22.20 21.63
C ASP A 15 6.37 20.80 21.73
N ILE A 16 6.28 19.99 20.67
CA ILE A 16 6.86 18.65 20.66
C ILE A 16 8.36 18.73 20.39
N ASP A 17 9.20 18.25 21.30
CA ASP A 17 10.61 17.99 21.01
C ASP A 17 10.74 16.69 20.20
N GLU A 18 11.14 16.78 18.93
CA GLU A 18 11.18 15.62 18.03
C GLU A 18 12.21 14.58 18.48
N LYS A 19 13.24 15.01 19.23
CA LYS A 19 14.28 14.12 19.76
C LYS A 19 13.71 13.11 20.75
N LYS A 20 12.72 13.52 21.54
CA LYS A 20 12.04 12.64 22.50
C LYS A 20 11.23 11.55 21.82
N LEU A 21 10.91 11.72 20.54
CA LEU A 21 10.20 10.72 19.74
C LEU A 21 11.14 9.74 19.07
N LEU A 22 12.47 9.90 19.16
CA LEU A 22 13.41 8.94 18.60
C LEU A 22 13.38 7.63 19.40
N PRO A 23 13.58 6.48 18.74
CA PRO A 23 13.61 5.20 19.43
C PRO A 23 14.62 5.15 20.56
N GLY A 24 14.16 4.66 21.72
CA GLY A 24 14.98 4.54 22.93
C GLY A 24 14.95 5.76 23.87
N PHE A 25 14.23 6.83 23.52
CA PHE A 25 13.96 7.96 24.43
C PHE A 25 12.64 7.80 25.20
N ILE A 26 11.58 7.36 24.53
CA ILE A 26 10.29 7.08 25.18
C ILE A 26 10.46 5.92 26.16
N GLY A 27 10.08 6.14 27.42
CA GLY A 27 10.09 5.12 28.48
C GLY A 27 11.37 5.02 29.33
N LYS A 28 12.46 5.74 29.01
CA LYS A 28 13.68 5.72 29.85
C LYS A 28 13.55 6.51 31.16
N ASP A 29 12.76 7.58 31.16
CA ASP A 29 12.65 8.49 32.31
C ASP A 29 11.22 8.59 32.88
N GLY A 30 10.29 7.71 32.47
CA GLY A 30 8.87 7.82 32.84
C GLY A 30 8.16 9.07 32.29
N MET A 31 8.82 9.88 31.46
CA MET A 31 8.38 11.19 30.97
C MET A 31 8.02 11.16 29.48
N GLN A 32 6.78 10.78 29.19
CA GLN A 32 5.85 11.43 28.26
C GLN A 32 4.56 10.61 28.27
N THR A 33 3.68 10.88 29.23
CA THR A 33 2.44 10.11 29.37
C THR A 33 1.42 10.45 28.29
N HIS A 34 1.44 11.65 27.71
CA HIS A 34 0.52 12.02 26.62
C HIS A 34 1.17 12.97 25.62
N LEU A 35 1.13 12.62 24.33
CA LEU A 35 1.45 13.54 23.25
C LEU A 35 0.40 14.67 23.23
N PRO A 36 0.79 15.94 22.97
CA PRO A 36 -0.15 17.05 22.94
C PRO A 36 -1.12 16.86 21.77
N THR A 37 -2.39 16.72 22.09
CA THR A 37 -3.45 16.51 21.11
C THR A 37 -4.54 17.56 21.24
N GLN A 38 -5.17 17.88 20.13
CA GLN A 38 -6.26 18.85 20.06
C GLN A 38 -7.32 18.35 19.07
N ILE A 39 -8.59 18.58 19.40
CA ILE A 39 -9.70 18.34 18.46
C ILE A 39 -9.67 19.45 17.41
N VAL A 40 -9.62 19.05 16.13
CA VAL A 40 -9.64 19.93 14.97
C VAL A 40 -10.92 19.68 14.18
N LYS A 41 -11.59 20.76 13.77
CA LYS A 41 -12.87 20.71 13.04
C LYS A 41 -12.68 20.66 11.52
N ILE A 42 -13.64 20.03 10.85
CA ILE A 42 -13.78 20.05 9.38
C ILE A 42 -15.08 20.80 9.03
N PRO A 43 -15.09 21.74 8.06
CA PRO A 43 -13.94 22.18 7.25
C PRO A 43 -12.89 22.94 8.05
N PHE A 44 -11.64 22.91 7.60
CA PHE A 44 -10.52 23.53 8.28
C PHE A 44 -10.54 25.05 8.09
N ASP A 45 -10.30 25.81 9.16
CA ASP A 45 -10.15 27.27 9.09
C ASP A 45 -8.96 27.67 8.20
N ASP A 46 -7.87 26.89 8.28
CA ASP A 46 -6.66 27.05 7.48
C ASP A 46 -6.14 25.66 7.03
N PRO A 47 -6.38 25.24 5.77
CA PRO A 47 -5.96 23.94 5.28
C PRO A 47 -4.43 23.78 5.18
N ASP A 48 -3.66 24.86 5.21
CA ASP A 48 -2.21 24.82 5.16
C ASP A 48 -1.58 24.49 6.53
N GLN A 49 -2.35 24.64 7.61
CA GLN A 49 -1.93 24.29 8.97
C GLN A 49 -2.18 22.83 9.35
N VAL A 50 -2.82 22.05 8.48
CA VAL A 50 -3.18 20.66 8.75
C VAL A 50 -2.50 19.71 7.75
N ALA A 51 -2.12 18.53 8.21
CA ALA A 51 -1.69 17.46 7.33
C ALA A 51 -2.09 16.09 7.86
N VAL A 52 -2.33 15.15 6.95
CA VAL A 52 -2.46 13.73 7.29
C VAL A 52 -1.12 13.04 7.10
N VAL A 53 -0.79 12.14 8.02
CA VAL A 53 0.47 11.41 8.02
C VAL A 53 0.22 9.98 7.55
N SER A 54 0.99 9.56 6.54
CA SER A 54 1.09 8.16 6.14
C SER A 54 2.49 7.64 6.45
N TRP A 55 2.62 6.68 7.36
CA TRP A 55 3.90 6.34 7.97
C TRP A 55 4.02 4.87 8.40
N ARG A 56 5.23 4.28 8.48
CA ARG A 56 5.44 2.89 8.97
C ARG A 56 6.84 2.62 9.58
N TRP A 57 7.03 1.39 10.09
CA TRP A 57 8.28 0.65 10.33
C TRP A 57 9.08 0.85 11.62
N ASP A 58 8.89 1.91 12.38
CA ASP A 58 9.91 2.29 13.35
C ASP A 58 9.42 2.68 14.74
N GLY A 59 8.18 2.31 15.07
CA GLY A 59 7.83 2.01 16.45
C GLY A 59 6.38 2.21 16.83
N ASN A 60 6.16 2.37 18.13
CA ASN A 60 4.90 2.66 18.76
C ASN A 60 5.08 4.02 19.44
N LEU A 61 4.31 5.02 19.01
CA LEU A 61 4.42 6.39 19.51
C LEU A 61 4.28 6.51 21.03
N HIS A 62 3.59 5.57 21.67
CA HIS A 62 3.38 5.55 23.12
C HIS A 62 4.50 4.88 23.90
N THR A 63 5.24 3.95 23.29
CA THR A 63 6.16 3.06 24.04
C THR A 63 7.57 2.96 23.49
N LYS A 64 7.78 3.29 22.21
CA LYS A 64 9.04 3.06 21.50
C LYS A 64 9.50 4.24 20.66
N GLY A 65 8.67 5.26 20.43
CA GLY A 65 8.98 6.35 19.51
C GLY A 65 8.88 5.94 18.04
N SER A 66 9.22 6.85 17.13
CA SER A 66 9.32 6.65 15.68
C SER A 66 10.19 7.76 15.07
N ARG A 67 11.19 7.38 14.27
CA ARG A 67 12.03 8.28 13.48
C ARG A 67 11.23 8.92 12.33
N ASN A 68 10.33 8.18 11.71
CA ASN A 68 9.44 8.66 10.66
C ASN A 68 8.52 9.75 11.19
N VAL A 69 7.90 9.54 12.35
CA VAL A 69 7.06 10.59 12.98
C VAL A 69 7.91 11.77 13.45
N ALA A 70 9.09 11.54 14.04
CA ALA A 70 10.00 12.62 14.41
C ALA A 70 10.40 13.48 13.18
N SER A 71 10.76 12.85 12.06
CA SER A 71 11.09 13.56 10.82
C SER A 71 9.90 14.31 10.24
N VAL A 72 8.70 13.70 10.26
CA VAL A 72 7.46 14.33 9.82
C VAL A 72 7.17 15.59 10.63
N ILE A 73 7.32 15.54 11.96
CA ILE A 73 7.13 16.71 12.84
C ILE A 73 8.15 17.80 12.55
N LYS A 74 9.43 17.43 12.37
CA LYS A 74 10.51 18.37 12.01
C LYS A 74 10.22 19.09 10.69
N VAL A 75 9.66 18.39 9.70
CA VAL A 75 9.21 18.99 8.43
C VAL A 75 7.95 19.83 8.62
N ALA A 76 6.97 19.36 9.38
CA ALA A 76 5.71 20.07 9.65
C ALA A 76 5.98 21.45 10.23
N LYS A 77 6.82 21.54 11.28
CA LYS A 77 7.20 22.82 11.89
C LYS A 77 7.88 23.78 10.91
N ARG A 78 8.80 23.29 10.08
CA ARG A 78 9.47 24.11 9.05
C ARG A 78 8.52 24.65 8.00
N ARG A 79 7.34 24.04 7.84
CA ARG A 79 6.31 24.41 6.87
C ARG A 79 5.12 25.13 7.50
N GLY A 80 5.16 25.41 8.81
CA GLY A 80 4.03 26.03 9.51
C GLY A 80 2.82 25.11 9.68
N ILE A 81 2.96 23.82 9.42
CA ILE A 81 1.90 22.83 9.67
C ILE A 81 1.86 22.59 11.19
N ARG A 82 0.70 22.84 11.79
CA ARG A 82 0.48 22.77 13.24
C ARG A 82 -0.15 21.46 13.68
N TYR A 83 -1.10 20.94 12.92
CA TYR A 83 -1.89 19.77 13.33
C TYR A 83 -1.62 18.60 12.40
N LEU A 84 -1.25 17.46 12.99
CA LEU A 84 -1.01 16.22 12.26
C LEU A 84 -2.08 15.18 12.61
N PHE A 85 -2.78 14.70 11.60
CA PHE A 85 -3.68 13.56 11.69
C PHE A 85 -2.87 12.28 11.48
N ILE A 86 -2.70 11.50 12.54
CA ILE A 86 -1.93 10.24 12.55
C ILE A 86 -2.92 9.13 12.88
N ASP A 87 -3.01 8.10 12.05
CA ASP A 87 -3.94 6.97 12.21
C ASP A 87 -4.05 6.45 13.67
N THR A 88 -2.93 6.17 14.31
CA THR A 88 -2.86 5.68 15.70
C THR A 88 -3.30 6.67 16.79
N ILE A 89 -3.47 7.95 16.45
CA ILE A 89 -3.92 9.02 17.37
C ILE A 89 -5.35 9.46 17.03
N SER A 90 -5.62 9.65 15.75
CA SER A 90 -6.83 10.27 15.24
C SER A 90 -8.01 9.32 15.12
N ILE A 91 -7.76 8.02 14.99
CA ILE A 91 -8.77 6.98 14.90
C ILE A 91 -8.87 6.31 16.28
N ASP A 92 -10.09 6.23 16.82
CA ASP A 92 -10.37 5.56 18.07
C ASP A 92 -10.32 4.04 17.88
N GLN A 93 -9.17 3.46 18.24
CA GLN A 93 -8.90 2.03 18.12
C GLN A 93 -9.73 1.17 19.10
N THR A 94 -10.54 1.78 19.97
CA THR A 94 -11.39 1.07 20.93
C THR A 94 -12.81 0.82 20.42
N LEU A 95 -13.15 1.38 19.26
CA LEU A 95 -14.46 1.23 18.64
C LEU A 95 -14.74 -0.23 18.23
N PRO A 96 -16.01 -0.65 18.22
CA PRO A 96 -16.44 -1.86 17.54
C PRO A 96 -16.00 -1.87 16.07
N VAL A 97 -15.87 -3.07 15.48
CA VAL A 97 -15.33 -3.24 14.12
C VAL A 97 -16.07 -2.39 13.08
N ASP A 98 -17.40 -2.38 13.09
CA ASP A 98 -18.18 -1.66 12.08
C ASP A 98 -17.96 -0.14 12.19
N ASP A 99 -18.03 0.41 13.40
CA ASP A 99 -17.78 1.83 13.69
C ASP A 99 -16.33 2.23 13.38
N LEU A 100 -15.37 1.35 13.68
CA LEU A 100 -13.96 1.54 13.36
C LEU A 100 -13.74 1.63 11.84
N ILE A 101 -14.41 0.78 11.06
CA ILE A 101 -14.32 0.83 9.60
C ILE A 101 -14.92 2.11 9.04
N GLU A 102 -16.06 2.56 9.53
CA GLU A 102 -16.62 3.86 9.15
C GLU A 102 -15.63 5.00 9.42
N GLN A 103 -14.97 4.98 10.60
CA GLN A 103 -13.98 5.97 10.96
C GLN A 103 -12.72 5.88 10.08
N VAL A 104 -12.23 4.68 9.75
CA VAL A 104 -11.09 4.46 8.84
C VAL A 104 -11.40 4.98 7.44
N VAL A 105 -12.61 4.72 6.93
CA VAL A 105 -13.07 5.23 5.63
C VAL A 105 -13.12 6.76 5.65
N ALA A 106 -13.71 7.35 6.68
CA ALA A 106 -13.78 8.81 6.83
C ALA A 106 -12.39 9.44 6.93
N PHE A 107 -11.50 8.86 7.73
CA PHE A 107 -10.09 9.28 7.87
C PHE A 107 -9.34 9.17 6.54
N SER A 108 -9.57 8.10 5.78
CA SER A 108 -8.91 7.90 4.47
C SER A 108 -9.24 9.00 3.47
N THR A 109 -10.38 9.69 3.61
CA THR A 109 -10.71 10.85 2.76
C THR A 109 -9.78 12.04 2.98
N LEU A 110 -9.05 12.10 4.08
CA LEU A 110 -8.04 13.16 4.31
C LEU A 110 -6.89 13.05 3.31
N TYR A 111 -6.52 11.83 2.91
CA TYR A 111 -5.47 11.59 1.91
C TYR A 111 -5.79 12.14 0.52
N THR A 112 -7.03 12.53 0.23
CA THR A 112 -7.43 13.14 -1.05
C THR A 112 -7.63 14.65 -0.96
N LYS A 113 -7.68 15.24 0.24
CA LYS A 113 -8.12 16.63 0.43
C LYS A 113 -7.04 17.58 0.96
N ILE A 114 -6.21 17.11 1.89
CA ILE A 114 -5.22 17.95 2.59
C ILE A 114 -3.78 17.51 2.29
N THR A 115 -2.81 18.27 2.78
CA THR A 115 -1.39 17.92 2.68
C THR A 115 -1.13 16.53 3.27
N VAL A 116 -0.41 15.70 2.53
CA VAL A 116 0.03 14.38 2.96
C VAL A 116 1.52 14.43 3.28
N LEU A 117 1.89 14.05 4.51
CA LEU A 117 3.27 13.81 4.91
C LEU A 117 3.51 12.28 4.89
N ALA A 118 4.27 11.79 3.90
CA ALA A 118 4.55 10.37 3.72
C ALA A 118 5.95 10.01 4.22
N ALA A 119 6.08 9.04 5.13
CA ALA A 119 7.36 8.66 5.74
C ALA A 119 7.49 7.13 5.91
N TYR A 120 8.31 6.51 5.07
CA TYR A 120 8.36 5.04 4.92
C TYR A 120 9.74 4.44 5.08
N ASP A 121 10.74 5.25 5.44
CA ASP A 121 12.12 4.81 5.57
C ASP A 121 12.22 3.76 6.68
N SER A 122 13.04 2.73 6.45
CA SER A 122 13.35 1.69 7.43
C SER A 122 14.83 1.73 7.76
N ASP A 123 15.18 1.95 9.03
CA ASP A 123 16.58 2.09 9.44
C ASP A 123 17.41 0.84 9.08
N GLY A 124 18.65 1.05 8.62
CA GLY A 124 19.57 -0.01 8.21
C GLY A 124 19.21 -0.79 6.94
N GLN A 125 18.10 -0.48 6.27
CA GLN A 125 17.68 -1.18 5.05
C GLN A 125 18.14 -0.48 3.77
N HIS A 126 18.41 -1.27 2.73
CA HIS A 126 18.74 -0.75 1.40
C HIS A 126 17.54 -0.02 0.78
N TRP A 127 17.77 1.02 -0.03
CA TRP A 127 16.70 1.88 -0.59
C TRP A 127 15.61 1.11 -1.35
N ARG A 128 15.98 0.04 -2.06
CA ARG A 128 15.03 -0.85 -2.76
C ARG A 128 14.07 -1.62 -1.84
N HIS A 129 14.35 -1.71 -0.54
CA HIS A 129 13.44 -2.33 0.41
C HIS A 129 12.09 -1.59 0.46
N MET A 130 12.07 -0.32 0.08
CA MET A 130 10.84 0.47 -0.04
C MET A 130 9.80 -0.17 -0.95
N ASP A 131 10.18 -0.98 -1.95
CA ASP A 131 9.25 -1.74 -2.80
C ASP A 131 8.30 -2.58 -1.95
N PHE A 132 8.85 -3.30 -0.97
CA PHE A 132 8.08 -4.17 -0.08
C PHE A 132 7.26 -3.39 0.93
N THR A 133 7.75 -2.20 1.32
CA THR A 133 6.99 -1.28 2.17
C THR A 133 5.73 -0.82 1.45
N VAL A 134 5.87 -0.15 0.31
CA VAL A 134 4.76 0.51 -0.38
C VAL A 134 3.75 -0.47 -0.97
N LEU A 135 4.15 -1.74 -1.17
CA LEU A 135 3.25 -2.83 -1.56
C LEU A 135 2.44 -3.41 -0.41
N ARG A 136 2.64 -3.01 0.85
CA ARG A 136 1.77 -3.43 1.95
C ARG A 136 0.33 -3.01 1.68
N PRO A 137 -0.67 -3.89 1.80
CA PRO A 137 -2.03 -3.62 1.31
C PRO A 137 -2.64 -2.29 1.75
N TRP A 138 -2.54 -1.96 3.04
CA TRP A 138 -3.05 -0.69 3.57
C TRP A 138 -2.30 0.53 3.02
N ILE A 139 -0.97 0.47 2.94
CA ILE A 139 -0.17 1.57 2.36
C ILE A 139 -0.44 1.72 0.87
N LEU A 140 -0.54 0.61 0.15
CA LEU A 140 -0.90 0.63 -1.26
C LEU A 140 -2.24 1.35 -1.46
N ASN A 141 -3.23 1.06 -0.61
CA ASN A 141 -4.52 1.74 -0.63
C ASN A 141 -4.38 3.25 -0.38
N GLU A 142 -3.63 3.65 0.65
CA GLU A 142 -3.37 5.07 0.96
C GLU A 142 -2.67 5.79 -0.21
N ILE A 143 -1.61 5.21 -0.76
CA ILE A 143 -0.86 5.80 -1.88
C ILE A 143 -1.73 5.93 -3.13
N ARG A 144 -2.64 4.98 -3.38
CA ARG A 144 -3.63 5.12 -4.46
C ARG A 144 -4.48 6.37 -4.23
N LEU A 145 -4.98 6.62 -3.02
CA LEU A 145 -5.73 7.84 -2.71
C LEU A 145 -4.93 9.12 -2.95
N PHE A 146 -3.60 9.10 -2.79
CA PHE A 146 -2.76 10.27 -3.07
C PHE A 146 -2.92 10.78 -4.51
N ARG A 147 -3.27 9.90 -5.47
CA ARG A 147 -3.44 10.28 -6.88
C ARG A 147 -4.50 11.35 -7.09
N GLN A 148 -5.51 11.34 -6.23
CA GLN A 148 -6.66 12.26 -6.22
C GLN A 148 -6.44 13.43 -5.25
N ASN A 149 -5.26 13.53 -4.63
CA ASN A 149 -4.97 14.58 -3.66
C ASN A 149 -4.99 15.96 -4.31
N SER A 150 -5.88 16.83 -3.85
CA SER A 150 -5.95 18.23 -4.27
C SER A 150 -4.92 19.13 -3.58
N GLY A 151 -4.33 18.66 -2.49
CA GLY A 151 -3.27 19.34 -1.75
C GLY A 151 -1.88 18.99 -2.27
N LYS A 152 -0.93 18.86 -1.34
CA LYS A 152 0.47 18.54 -1.62
C LYS A 152 0.89 17.24 -0.95
N ILE A 153 1.68 16.45 -1.65
CA ILE A 153 2.36 15.27 -1.09
C ILE A 153 3.80 15.67 -0.76
N ILE A 154 4.22 15.47 0.47
CA ILE A 154 5.60 15.69 0.90
C ILE A 154 6.12 14.36 1.42
N TYR A 155 7.05 13.76 0.67
CA TYR A 155 7.83 12.64 1.16
C TYR A 155 8.87 13.13 2.15
N VAL A 156 8.96 12.46 3.29
CA VAL A 156 9.90 12.78 4.36
C VAL A 156 10.77 11.56 4.63
N GLY A 157 12.00 11.58 4.11
CA GLY A 157 13.00 10.55 4.32
C GLY A 157 14.01 10.93 5.40
N HIS A 158 14.60 9.93 6.06
CA HIS A 158 15.65 10.09 7.07
C HIS A 158 16.79 9.06 6.95
N ALA A 159 16.65 8.06 6.09
CA ALA A 159 17.63 7.00 5.80
C ALA A 159 17.96 6.95 4.30
N GLY A 160 17.58 7.99 3.55
CA GLY A 160 17.88 8.14 2.12
C GLY A 160 17.11 7.20 1.19
N GLN A 161 16.21 6.34 1.68
CA GLN A 161 15.59 5.31 0.82
C GLN A 161 14.72 5.92 -0.25
N GLY A 162 13.74 6.73 0.14
CA GLY A 162 12.85 7.40 -0.80
C GLY A 162 13.49 8.62 -1.48
N CYS A 163 14.52 9.20 -0.87
CA CYS A 163 15.26 10.35 -1.38
C CYS A 163 16.35 9.98 -2.40
N THR A 164 16.74 8.70 -2.47
CA THR A 164 17.74 8.20 -3.41
C THR A 164 17.38 8.59 -4.85
N ARG A 165 18.31 9.22 -5.56
CA ARG A 165 18.11 9.58 -6.98
C ARG A 165 18.31 8.36 -7.86
N VAL A 166 17.34 8.09 -8.72
CA VAL A 166 17.34 6.93 -9.61
C VAL A 166 17.07 7.33 -11.05
N LYS A 167 17.53 6.49 -11.99
CA LYS A 167 17.12 6.52 -13.40
C LYS A 167 16.89 5.11 -13.93
N ILE A 168 16.11 5.02 -15.01
CA ILE A 168 15.98 3.79 -15.80
C ILE A 168 17.10 3.77 -16.84
N ASP A 169 17.87 2.70 -16.91
CA ASP A 169 18.89 2.48 -17.92
C ASP A 169 18.30 2.03 -19.27
N GLN A 170 19.14 1.92 -20.29
CA GLN A 170 18.74 1.51 -21.64
C GLN A 170 18.17 0.08 -21.72
N ARG A 171 18.41 -0.75 -20.68
CA ARG A 171 17.92 -2.13 -20.57
C ARG A 171 16.68 -2.22 -19.67
N GLY A 172 16.11 -1.09 -19.23
CA GLY A 172 14.98 -1.04 -18.31
C GLY A 172 15.34 -1.29 -16.85
N GLY A 173 16.63 -1.39 -16.52
CA GLY A 173 17.15 -1.56 -15.17
C GLY A 173 17.16 -0.26 -14.38
N LEU A 174 16.79 -0.31 -13.11
CA LEU A 174 16.86 0.87 -12.23
C LEU A 174 18.27 1.06 -11.68
N VAL A 175 18.88 2.23 -11.89
CA VAL A 175 20.26 2.52 -11.48
C VAL A 175 20.27 3.73 -10.57
N GLN A 176 20.99 3.63 -9.44
CA GLN A 176 21.24 4.75 -8.53
C GLN A 176 22.21 5.74 -9.19
N LEU A 177 21.88 7.03 -9.10
CA LEU A 177 22.73 8.10 -9.63
C LEU A 177 23.72 8.56 -8.55
N SER A 178 25.00 8.62 -8.91
CA SER A 178 25.98 9.41 -8.15
C SER A 178 25.73 10.90 -8.40
N THR A 179 25.97 11.73 -7.40
CA THR A 179 25.67 13.17 -7.36
C THR A 179 26.35 14.01 -8.46
N SER A 180 27.27 13.44 -9.25
CA SER A 180 28.10 14.16 -10.22
C SER A 180 27.63 14.14 -11.69
N TYR A 181 26.51 13.49 -12.04
CA TYR A 181 26.02 13.45 -13.43
C TYR A 181 24.64 14.06 -13.60
N GLU A 182 24.61 15.37 -13.87
CA GLU A 182 23.44 16.09 -14.34
C GLU A 182 23.25 15.88 -15.85
N SER A 183 22.50 14.86 -16.25
CA SER A 183 21.91 14.82 -17.60
C SER A 183 20.39 14.75 -17.54
N SER A 184 19.77 15.59 -18.38
CA SER A 184 18.51 16.29 -18.16
C SER A 184 17.24 15.56 -18.64
N ARG A 185 17.20 14.23 -18.60
CA ARG A 185 15.97 13.47 -18.90
C ARG A 185 15.78 12.36 -17.86
N SER A 186 14.67 12.46 -17.13
CA SER A 186 14.17 11.55 -16.07
C SER A 186 15.01 11.38 -14.79
N GLN A 187 15.42 12.49 -14.17
CA GLN A 187 15.89 12.47 -12.79
C GLN A 187 14.71 12.60 -11.82
N GLY A 188 14.58 11.66 -10.89
CA GLY A 188 13.58 11.68 -9.84
C GLY A 188 14.07 10.98 -8.58
N SER A 189 13.47 11.31 -7.44
CA SER A 189 13.67 10.52 -6.23
C SER A 189 13.06 9.14 -6.42
N TYR A 190 13.53 8.15 -5.65
CA TYR A 190 13.00 6.80 -5.73
C TYR A 190 11.53 6.77 -5.33
N PHE A 191 11.12 7.58 -4.35
CA PHE A 191 9.73 7.68 -3.96
C PHE A 191 8.83 8.17 -5.10
N LYS A 192 9.27 9.18 -5.87
CA LYS A 192 8.53 9.65 -7.05
C LYS A 192 8.35 8.53 -8.07
N PHE A 193 9.43 7.81 -8.36
CA PHE A 193 9.38 6.66 -9.26
C PHE A 193 8.41 5.58 -8.77
N LEU A 194 8.36 5.32 -7.46
CA LEU A 194 7.43 4.35 -6.88
C LEU A 194 5.98 4.80 -6.96
N LEU A 195 5.68 6.07 -6.67
CA LEU A 195 4.31 6.61 -6.80
C LEU A 195 3.76 6.41 -8.21
N GLU A 196 4.55 6.78 -9.23
CA GLU A 196 4.17 6.63 -10.64
C GLU A 196 3.83 5.16 -10.96
N ARG A 197 4.61 4.20 -10.48
CA ARG A 197 4.34 2.78 -10.70
C ARG A 197 3.16 2.25 -9.90
N ILE A 198 3.01 2.68 -8.66
CA ILE A 198 1.93 2.23 -7.78
C ILE A 198 0.56 2.64 -8.32
N TRP A 199 0.44 3.83 -8.89
CA TRP A 199 -0.82 4.27 -9.50
C TRP A 199 -1.22 3.44 -10.74
N HIS A 200 -0.30 2.63 -11.28
CA HIS A 200 -0.56 1.63 -12.31
C HIS A 200 -0.57 0.19 -11.78
N THR A 201 -0.38 -0.02 -10.48
CA THR A 201 -0.31 -1.35 -9.84
C THR A 201 -1.69 -1.72 -9.28
N THR A 202 -2.06 -3.00 -9.36
CA THR A 202 -3.30 -3.51 -8.79
C THR A 202 -3.08 -4.06 -7.39
N PHE A 203 -4.16 -4.40 -6.66
CA PHE A 203 -3.99 -5.14 -5.41
C PHE A 203 -3.40 -6.55 -5.62
N THR A 204 -3.47 -7.10 -6.83
CA THR A 204 -2.92 -8.44 -7.15
C THR A 204 -1.46 -8.57 -6.75
N GLU A 205 -0.62 -7.58 -7.08
CA GLU A 205 0.81 -7.60 -6.75
C GLU A 205 1.05 -7.58 -5.23
N SER A 206 0.25 -6.80 -4.51
CA SER A 206 0.29 -6.71 -3.04
C SER A 206 -0.14 -8.03 -2.40
N ILE A 207 -1.27 -8.60 -2.84
CA ILE A 207 -1.78 -9.89 -2.35
C ILE A 207 -0.77 -11.01 -2.61
N ILE A 208 -0.18 -11.06 -3.80
CA ILE A 208 0.86 -12.05 -4.11
C ILE A 208 2.14 -11.82 -3.28
N GLY A 209 2.51 -10.56 -3.04
CA GLY A 209 3.60 -10.23 -2.12
C GLY A 209 3.35 -10.76 -0.71
N VAL A 210 2.12 -10.66 -0.20
CA VAL A 210 1.71 -11.23 1.08
C VAL A 210 1.73 -12.76 1.02
N LEU A 211 1.22 -13.37 -0.05
CA LEU A 211 1.25 -14.82 -0.27
C LEU A 211 2.68 -15.38 -0.20
N LEU A 212 3.64 -14.69 -0.82
CA LEU A 212 5.07 -15.05 -0.85
C LEU A 212 5.84 -14.69 0.43
N GLU A 213 5.20 -14.01 1.37
CA GLU A 213 5.80 -13.46 2.60
C GLU A 213 6.89 -12.40 2.34
N ASP A 214 6.95 -11.86 1.12
CA ASP A 214 7.83 -10.73 0.78
C ASP A 214 7.26 -9.41 1.32
N VAL A 215 5.93 -9.34 1.46
CA VAL A 215 5.20 -8.17 1.98
C VAL A 215 4.48 -8.56 3.26
N GLY A 216 4.72 -7.78 4.33
CA GLY A 216 4.10 -8.03 5.63
C GLY A 216 2.64 -7.58 5.70
N MET A 217 1.79 -8.40 6.31
CA MET A 217 0.42 -8.06 6.69
C MET A 217 0.07 -8.82 7.96
N THR A 218 -0.30 -8.11 9.03
CA THR A 218 -0.56 -8.72 10.34
C THR A 218 -1.77 -9.66 10.32
N SER A 219 -2.88 -9.19 9.73
CA SER A 219 -4.09 -9.98 9.57
C SER A 219 -4.51 -10.01 8.10
N ILE A 220 -4.42 -11.18 7.47
CA ILE A 220 -4.82 -11.35 6.08
C ILE A 220 -6.33 -11.19 5.87
N SER A 221 -7.14 -11.33 6.94
CA SER A 221 -8.59 -11.07 6.87
C SER A 221 -8.91 -9.62 6.52
N ASP A 222 -8.00 -8.68 6.78
CA ASP A 222 -8.25 -7.25 6.60
C ASP A 222 -8.42 -6.84 5.12
N PHE A 223 -8.07 -7.73 4.18
CA PHE A 223 -8.41 -7.52 2.78
C PHE A 223 -9.90 -7.26 2.56
N LYS A 224 -10.79 -7.80 3.40
CA LYS A 224 -12.23 -7.51 3.32
C LYS A 224 -12.59 -6.05 3.55
N TYR A 225 -11.76 -5.31 4.27
CA TYR A 225 -11.95 -3.88 4.55
C TYR A 225 -11.31 -3.00 3.47
N ILE A 226 -10.18 -3.43 2.92
CA ILE A 226 -9.50 -2.74 1.81
C ILE A 226 -10.31 -2.91 0.51
N LEU A 227 -10.84 -4.11 0.30
CA LEU A 227 -11.61 -4.53 -0.88
C LEU A 227 -13.08 -4.69 -0.50
N HIS A 228 -13.71 -3.62 -0.01
CA HIS A 228 -15.05 -3.67 0.59
C HIS A 228 -16.12 -4.33 -0.31
N ALA A 229 -16.05 -4.15 -1.64
CA ALA A 229 -16.97 -4.79 -2.58
C ALA A 229 -16.81 -6.33 -2.67
N TYR A 230 -15.75 -6.87 -2.08
CA TYR A 230 -15.47 -8.30 -1.93
C TYR A 230 -15.60 -8.76 -0.47
N SER A 231 -16.05 -7.90 0.44
CA SER A 231 -16.00 -8.17 1.90
C SER A 231 -16.69 -9.46 2.32
N HIS A 232 -17.89 -9.72 1.80
CA HIS A 232 -18.66 -10.94 2.08
C HIS A 232 -17.90 -12.20 1.65
N ILE A 233 -17.51 -12.28 0.37
CA ILE A 233 -16.81 -13.45 -0.17
C ILE A 233 -15.45 -13.67 0.50
N LEU A 234 -14.73 -12.60 0.82
CA LEU A 234 -13.44 -12.70 1.53
C LEU A 234 -13.62 -13.16 2.98
N SER A 235 -14.71 -12.77 3.65
CA SER A 235 -15.02 -13.28 4.99
C SER A 235 -15.26 -14.78 4.97
N VAL A 236 -16.09 -15.25 4.04
CA VAL A 236 -16.39 -16.68 3.87
C VAL A 236 -15.15 -17.47 3.45
N ALA A 237 -14.33 -16.91 2.54
CA ALA A 237 -13.07 -17.54 2.14
C ALA A 237 -12.10 -17.66 3.31
N TYR A 238 -11.97 -16.62 4.14
CA TYR A 238 -11.08 -16.62 5.30
C TYR A 238 -11.48 -17.70 6.34
N GLU A 239 -12.79 -17.93 6.53
CA GLU A 239 -13.30 -18.96 7.43
C GLU A 239 -13.13 -20.40 6.89
N ARG A 240 -13.08 -20.57 5.57
CA ARG A 240 -13.16 -21.89 4.91
C ARG A 240 -11.90 -22.34 4.21
N MET A 241 -10.89 -21.48 4.10
CA MET A 241 -9.66 -21.75 3.35
C MET A 241 -8.44 -21.50 4.21
N GLU A 242 -7.43 -22.35 4.02
CA GLU A 242 -6.10 -22.11 4.57
C GLU A 242 -5.49 -20.83 3.97
N ARG A 243 -4.52 -20.24 4.70
CA ARG A 243 -3.87 -18.97 4.35
C ARG A 243 -3.56 -18.82 2.85
N ASN A 244 -2.88 -19.81 2.26
CA ASN A 244 -2.41 -19.72 0.89
C ASN A 244 -3.54 -19.87 -0.13
N ASP A 245 -4.53 -20.73 0.16
CA ASP A 245 -5.74 -20.85 -0.67
C ASP A 245 -6.58 -19.57 -0.60
N TYR A 246 -6.73 -18.97 0.59
CA TYR A 246 -7.40 -17.68 0.78
C TYR A 246 -6.72 -16.55 0.00
N LEU A 247 -5.39 -16.40 0.12
CA LEU A 247 -4.65 -15.34 -0.57
C LEU A 247 -4.64 -15.54 -2.09
N LEU A 248 -4.53 -16.78 -2.58
CA LEU A 248 -4.62 -17.06 -4.01
C LEU A 248 -6.04 -16.81 -4.54
N THR A 249 -7.08 -17.18 -3.78
CA THR A 249 -8.48 -16.85 -4.10
C THR A 249 -8.67 -15.34 -4.21
N THR A 250 -8.17 -14.59 -3.24
CA THR A 250 -8.23 -13.12 -3.20
C THR A 250 -7.53 -12.55 -4.44
N ALA A 251 -6.32 -13.01 -4.78
CA ALA A 251 -5.57 -12.54 -5.94
C ALA A 251 -6.31 -12.82 -7.27
N ILE A 252 -6.94 -13.99 -7.40
CA ILE A 252 -7.70 -14.37 -8.60
C ILE A 252 -8.96 -13.50 -8.75
N LEU A 253 -9.73 -13.32 -7.67
CA LEU A 253 -10.97 -12.51 -7.67
C LEU A 253 -10.70 -11.01 -7.91
N CYS A 254 -9.55 -10.52 -7.47
CA CYS A 254 -9.15 -9.12 -7.59
C CYS A 254 -8.42 -8.80 -8.89
N ARG A 255 -8.30 -9.77 -9.81
CA ARG A 255 -7.70 -9.50 -11.11
C ARG A 255 -8.65 -8.61 -11.93
N ALA A 256 -8.30 -7.33 -12.07
CA ALA A 256 -9.12 -6.41 -12.84
C ALA A 256 -9.11 -6.75 -14.33
N HIS A 257 -10.30 -6.95 -14.92
CA HIS A 257 -10.46 -7.06 -16.37
C HIS A 257 -10.37 -5.67 -17.01
N GLY A 258 -9.21 -5.34 -17.60
CA GLY A 258 -8.97 -4.10 -18.34
C GLY A 258 -8.46 -4.38 -19.75
N LYS A 259 -9.05 -3.71 -20.75
CA LYS A 259 -8.72 -3.82 -22.18
C LYS A 259 -7.48 -2.97 -22.50
N GLY A 260 -6.32 -3.38 -21.99
CA GLY A 260 -5.06 -2.65 -22.08
C GLY A 260 -4.22 -2.91 -20.84
N ASP A 261 -3.32 -3.88 -20.95
CA ASP A 261 -2.49 -4.41 -19.87
C ASP A 261 -1.78 -3.30 -19.07
N LEU A 262 -2.29 -2.99 -17.87
CA LEU A 262 -1.57 -2.23 -16.84
C LEU A 262 -0.28 -2.94 -16.35
N ASP A 263 0.05 -4.11 -16.90
CA ASP A 263 1.18 -4.94 -16.49
C ASP A 263 2.55 -4.42 -16.98
N GLU A 264 2.62 -3.47 -17.93
CA GLU A 264 3.93 -3.00 -18.40
C GLU A 264 4.62 -2.05 -17.41
N ASN A 265 3.86 -1.18 -16.73
CA ASN A 265 4.41 -0.07 -15.94
C ASN A 265 4.29 -0.24 -14.42
N GLY A 266 3.39 -1.11 -13.94
CA GLY A 266 3.21 -1.40 -12.50
C GLY A 266 4.39 -2.13 -11.85
N LEU A 267 4.42 -2.21 -10.52
CA LEU A 267 5.37 -3.08 -9.79
C LEU A 267 5.12 -4.54 -10.18
N ARG A 268 6.16 -5.39 -10.14
CA ARG A 268 6.04 -6.79 -10.61
C ARG A 268 6.54 -7.78 -9.57
N VAL A 269 5.82 -8.89 -9.47
CA VAL A 269 6.20 -10.04 -8.64
C VAL A 269 7.36 -10.80 -9.28
N LYS A 270 8.45 -10.94 -8.52
CA LYS A 270 9.69 -11.60 -8.98
C LYS A 270 9.85 -13.04 -8.55
N ARG A 271 9.03 -13.54 -7.63
CA ARG A 271 9.06 -14.94 -7.18
C ARG A 271 7.87 -15.72 -7.71
N ASN A 272 8.01 -17.04 -7.70
CA ASN A 272 7.01 -17.96 -8.22
C ASN A 272 6.11 -18.47 -7.10
N ILE A 273 4.82 -18.60 -7.37
CA ILE A 273 3.80 -19.07 -6.41
C ILE A 273 3.47 -20.55 -6.57
N GLU A 274 3.92 -21.19 -7.65
CA GLU A 274 3.56 -22.58 -8.04
C GLU A 274 3.97 -23.64 -6.99
N LYS A 275 5.05 -23.39 -6.24
CA LYS A 275 5.66 -24.34 -5.30
C LYS A 275 5.21 -24.12 -3.85
N LEU A 276 4.30 -23.18 -3.63
CA LEU A 276 3.73 -22.98 -2.30
C LEU A 276 2.77 -24.14 -1.97
N CYS A 277 2.56 -24.38 -0.67
CA CYS A 277 1.63 -25.40 -0.21
C CYS A 277 0.20 -24.86 -0.28
N TYR A 278 -0.67 -25.56 -1.00
CA TYR A 278 -2.10 -25.27 -1.12
C TYR A 278 -2.89 -26.53 -0.76
N CYS A 279 -4.02 -26.38 -0.08
CA CYS A 279 -4.87 -27.51 0.26
C CYS A 279 -5.91 -27.78 -0.82
N ARG A 280 -6.39 -26.73 -1.50
CA ARG A 280 -7.47 -26.82 -2.50
C ARG A 280 -7.01 -26.48 -3.90
N TYR A 281 -6.00 -25.62 -4.01
CA TYR A 281 -5.41 -25.27 -5.30
C TYR A 281 -4.33 -26.26 -5.75
N SER A 282 -4.24 -26.48 -7.07
CA SER A 282 -3.15 -27.24 -7.69
C SER A 282 -2.64 -26.54 -8.95
N PHE A 283 -1.34 -26.68 -9.20
CA PHE A 283 -0.65 -26.13 -10.36
C PHE A 283 -0.24 -27.27 -11.30
N THR A 284 -0.62 -27.18 -12.58
CA THR A 284 -0.19 -28.14 -13.61
C THR A 284 0.53 -27.40 -14.72
N ALA A 285 1.77 -27.78 -15.00
CA ALA A 285 2.52 -27.22 -16.11
C ALA A 285 1.81 -27.54 -17.44
N VAL A 286 1.63 -26.52 -18.27
CA VAL A 286 1.07 -26.65 -19.61
C VAL A 286 2.24 -26.60 -20.59
N SER A 287 2.48 -27.71 -21.30
CA SER A 287 3.51 -27.75 -22.34
C SER A 287 3.16 -26.76 -23.45
N ASN A 288 3.98 -25.73 -23.64
CA ASN A 288 3.82 -24.82 -24.76
C ASN A 288 5.07 -24.89 -25.67
N ASN A 289 4.93 -25.68 -26.74
CA ASN A 289 5.91 -25.79 -27.83
C ASN A 289 5.64 -24.66 -28.83
N SER A 290 6.51 -23.64 -28.84
CA SER A 290 6.89 -22.97 -30.09
C SER A 290 8.02 -21.94 -29.92
N ASN A 291 8.15 -21.24 -28.77
CA ASN A 291 9.19 -20.21 -28.62
C ASN A 291 9.98 -20.21 -27.29
N GLY A 292 9.71 -21.08 -26.31
CA GLY A 292 10.54 -21.26 -25.11
C GLY A 292 10.63 -20.08 -24.10
N VAL A 293 10.03 -18.93 -24.40
CA VAL A 293 10.17 -17.70 -23.58
C VAL A 293 9.12 -17.58 -22.46
N TRP A 294 8.04 -18.37 -22.50
CA TRP A 294 6.97 -18.34 -21.50
C TRP A 294 6.67 -19.74 -20.98
N GLU A 295 6.68 -19.90 -19.65
CA GLU A 295 6.12 -21.06 -18.96
C GLU A 295 4.69 -20.76 -18.51
N TYR A 296 3.83 -21.77 -18.60
CA TYR A 296 2.41 -21.65 -18.28
C TYR A 296 2.04 -22.70 -17.25
N TYR A 297 1.39 -22.29 -16.18
CA TYR A 297 0.83 -23.17 -15.17
C TYR A 297 -0.67 -22.96 -15.12
N ARG A 298 -1.41 -24.05 -15.28
CA ARG A 298 -2.84 -24.11 -15.05
C ARG A 298 -3.08 -24.15 -13.54
N ILE A 299 -3.89 -23.23 -13.03
CA ILE A 299 -4.33 -23.20 -11.64
C ILE A 299 -5.73 -23.81 -11.58
N SER A 300 -5.89 -24.86 -10.78
CA SER A 300 -7.18 -25.52 -10.56
C SER A 300 -7.58 -25.47 -9.09
N LEU A 301 -8.83 -25.13 -8.80
CA LEU A 301 -9.47 -25.19 -7.49
C LEU A 301 -10.35 -26.44 -7.44
N ASP A 302 -10.06 -27.36 -6.51
CA ASP A 302 -10.78 -28.64 -6.36
C ASP A 302 -10.92 -29.40 -7.69
N GLY A 303 -9.85 -29.40 -8.50
CA GLY A 303 -9.80 -30.05 -9.82
C GLY A 303 -10.40 -29.25 -10.99
N THR A 304 -11.08 -28.12 -10.73
CA THR A 304 -11.64 -27.25 -11.78
C THR A 304 -10.68 -26.11 -12.10
N THR A 305 -10.36 -25.91 -13.37
CA THR A 305 -9.44 -24.83 -13.78
C THR A 305 -10.07 -23.46 -13.63
N VAL A 306 -9.35 -22.55 -12.97
CA VAL A 306 -9.86 -21.19 -12.65
C VAL A 306 -8.91 -20.07 -13.09
N ALA A 307 -7.63 -20.35 -13.31
CA ALA A 307 -6.68 -19.32 -13.75
C ALA A 307 -5.47 -19.93 -14.45
N TYR A 308 -4.66 -19.07 -15.06
CA TYR A 308 -3.31 -19.37 -15.52
C TYR A 308 -2.29 -18.47 -14.82
N TRP A 309 -1.15 -19.06 -14.50
CA TRP A 309 0.04 -18.36 -14.08
C TRP A 309 1.08 -18.43 -15.19
N ARG A 310 1.47 -17.27 -15.71
CA ARG A 310 2.45 -17.14 -16.81
C ARG A 310 3.76 -16.61 -16.27
N VAL A 311 4.86 -17.22 -16.68
CA VAL A 311 6.23 -16.83 -16.29
C VAL A 311 7.05 -16.56 -17.54
N TYR A 312 7.50 -15.33 -17.73
CA TYR A 312 8.40 -14.96 -18.82
C TYR A 312 9.84 -15.20 -18.41
N ARG A 313 10.55 -16.04 -19.18
CA ARG A 313 11.97 -16.33 -19.02
C ARG A 313 12.75 -15.87 -20.25
N SER A 314 13.74 -15.01 -20.06
CA SER A 314 14.68 -14.62 -21.12
C SER A 314 16.11 -14.81 -20.59
N TYR A 315 16.99 -15.43 -21.39
CA TYR A 315 18.41 -15.65 -21.06
C TYR A 315 18.70 -16.13 -19.61
N GLY A 316 17.89 -17.06 -19.08
CA GLY A 316 18.09 -17.64 -17.74
C GLY A 316 17.50 -16.84 -16.56
N TYR A 317 16.86 -15.69 -16.81
CA TYR A 317 16.21 -14.87 -15.77
C TYR A 317 14.70 -14.75 -16.01
N SER A 318 13.91 -14.82 -14.93
CA SER A 318 12.47 -14.56 -14.98
C SER A 318 12.21 -13.07 -14.80
N TYR A 319 11.69 -12.38 -15.82
CA TYR A 319 11.48 -10.91 -15.78
C TYR A 319 10.05 -10.51 -15.47
N SER A 320 9.07 -11.36 -15.76
CA SER A 320 7.66 -11.02 -15.59
C SER A 320 6.84 -12.23 -15.20
N ARG A 321 5.87 -12.03 -14.33
CA ARG A 321 4.85 -13.01 -14.00
C ARG A 321 3.47 -12.36 -14.07
N LYS A 322 2.50 -13.12 -14.56
CA LYS A 322 1.13 -12.65 -14.79
C LYS A 322 0.13 -13.71 -14.34
N LEU A 323 -0.89 -13.25 -13.64
CA LEU A 323 -2.06 -14.05 -13.29
C LEU A 323 -3.19 -13.70 -14.26
N ASP A 324 -3.66 -14.71 -14.99
CA ASP A 324 -4.79 -14.58 -15.92
C ASP A 324 -5.98 -15.37 -15.41
N GLN A 325 -7.10 -14.69 -15.19
CA GLN A 325 -8.35 -15.31 -14.79
C GLN A 325 -9.08 -15.88 -16.01
N LEU A 326 -9.77 -17.01 -15.83
CA LEU A 326 -10.64 -17.60 -16.86
C LEU A 326 -12.07 -17.07 -16.80
N PRO A 327 -12.84 -17.11 -17.90
CA PRO A 327 -14.27 -16.83 -17.87
C PRO A 327 -14.99 -17.79 -16.91
N GLY A 328 -15.89 -17.24 -16.08
CA GLY A 328 -16.68 -18.02 -15.13
C GLY A 328 -15.94 -18.43 -13.85
N THR A 329 -14.70 -17.99 -13.66
CA THR A 329 -13.91 -18.30 -12.45
C THR A 329 -14.60 -17.88 -11.17
N ASP A 330 -15.24 -16.71 -11.14
CA ASP A 330 -15.98 -16.24 -9.97
C ASP A 330 -17.01 -17.29 -9.55
N ARG A 331 -17.80 -17.81 -10.49
CA ARG A 331 -18.83 -18.82 -10.22
C ARG A 331 -18.24 -20.10 -9.62
N VAL A 332 -17.09 -20.54 -10.11
CA VAL A 332 -16.39 -21.73 -9.58
C VAL A 332 -15.93 -21.47 -8.15
N ILE A 333 -15.33 -20.31 -7.88
CA ILE A 333 -14.86 -19.92 -6.54
C ILE A 333 -16.04 -19.83 -5.57
N LEU A 334 -17.12 -19.13 -5.95
CA LEU A 334 -18.30 -18.97 -5.09
C LEU A 334 -18.95 -20.33 -4.77
N ALA A 335 -19.06 -21.22 -5.76
CA ALA A 335 -19.57 -22.57 -5.55
C ALA A 335 -18.66 -23.40 -4.63
N ALA A 336 -17.33 -23.31 -4.81
CA ALA A 336 -16.35 -23.98 -3.95
C ALA A 336 -16.36 -23.44 -2.51
N LEU A 337 -16.76 -22.18 -2.33
CA LEU A 337 -17.01 -21.57 -1.03
C LEU A 337 -18.38 -21.91 -0.46
N GLY A 338 -19.22 -22.67 -1.17
CA GLY A 338 -20.56 -23.06 -0.73
C GLY A 338 -21.55 -21.88 -0.66
N LEU A 339 -21.31 -20.84 -1.45
CA LEU A 339 -22.23 -19.71 -1.60
C LEU A 339 -23.39 -20.08 -2.53
N THR A 340 -24.57 -19.55 -2.22
CA THR A 340 -25.81 -19.80 -2.94
C THR A 340 -25.87 -19.09 -4.28
N GLY A 341 -26.84 -19.48 -5.13
CA GLY A 341 -27.10 -18.77 -6.39
C GLY A 341 -27.45 -17.29 -6.18
N LEU A 342 -28.19 -16.96 -5.12
CA LEU A 342 -28.54 -15.58 -4.79
C LEU A 342 -27.31 -14.74 -4.46
N GLU A 343 -26.38 -15.28 -3.65
CA GLU A 343 -25.14 -14.58 -3.31
C GLU A 343 -24.23 -14.38 -4.53
N TYR A 344 -24.28 -15.29 -5.51
CA TYR A 344 -23.61 -15.09 -6.79
C TYR A 344 -24.23 -13.96 -7.61
N GLU A 345 -25.56 -13.89 -7.68
CA GLU A 345 -26.25 -12.79 -8.37
C GLU A 345 -25.96 -11.44 -7.71
N ASP A 346 -25.92 -11.36 -6.37
CA ASP A 346 -25.52 -10.14 -5.65
C ASP A 346 -24.07 -9.75 -5.98
N PHE A 347 -23.15 -10.71 -6.01
CA PHE A 347 -21.75 -10.49 -6.37
C PHE A 347 -21.58 -9.97 -7.81
N VAL A 348 -22.36 -10.51 -8.75
CA VAL A 348 -22.38 -10.06 -10.15
C VAL A 348 -23.03 -8.68 -10.25
N GLY A 349 -24.14 -8.45 -9.55
CA GLY A 349 -24.84 -7.15 -9.50
C GLY A 349 -23.97 -6.02 -8.97
N ALA A 350 -22.98 -6.31 -8.12
CA ALA A 350 -22.03 -5.34 -7.58
C ALA A 350 -20.80 -5.08 -8.50
N GLU A 351 -20.84 -5.44 -9.78
CA GLU A 351 -19.69 -5.34 -10.70
C GLU A 351 -19.06 -3.93 -10.74
N GLU A 352 -19.86 -2.87 -10.80
CA GLU A 352 -19.34 -1.50 -10.86
C GLU A 352 -18.55 -1.13 -9.59
N ALA A 353 -19.10 -1.46 -8.41
CA ALA A 353 -18.43 -1.25 -7.13
C ALA A 353 -17.12 -2.07 -7.04
N ARG A 354 -17.13 -3.33 -7.50
CA ARG A 354 -15.94 -4.18 -7.57
C ARG A 354 -14.87 -3.57 -8.48
N ARG A 355 -15.25 -3.13 -9.68
CA ARG A 355 -14.33 -2.45 -10.61
C ARG A 355 -13.75 -1.17 -10.00
N ALA A 356 -14.56 -0.37 -9.33
CA ALA A 356 -14.12 0.87 -8.67
C ALA A 356 -13.12 0.62 -7.53
N CYS A 357 -13.21 -0.50 -6.80
CA CYS A 357 -12.22 -0.88 -5.78
C CYS A 357 -10.86 -1.25 -6.40
N LEU A 358 -10.90 -1.99 -7.52
CA LEU A 358 -9.70 -2.59 -8.12
C LEU A 358 -8.93 -1.62 -8.99
N LEU A 359 -9.61 -0.76 -9.73
CA LEU A 359 -9.03 0.16 -10.67
C LEU A 359 -8.97 1.56 -10.07
N MET A 360 -7.81 2.21 -10.21
CA MET A 360 -7.76 3.65 -10.06
C MET A 360 -8.52 4.28 -11.22
N ASP A 361 -9.39 5.26 -10.95
CA ASP A 361 -9.92 6.14 -11.99
C ASP A 361 -8.79 7.03 -12.52
N ASN A 362 -7.93 6.42 -13.34
CA ASN A 362 -6.83 7.05 -14.04
C ASN A 362 -7.34 7.66 -15.35
N GLN A 363 -8.55 8.24 -15.36
CA GLN A 363 -8.94 9.12 -16.45
C GLN A 363 -7.79 10.10 -16.67
N GLU A 364 -7.22 10.10 -17.87
CA GLU A 364 -6.04 10.86 -18.29
C GLU A 364 -6.16 12.38 -18.06
N LYS A 365 -7.32 12.84 -17.57
CA LYS A 365 -7.70 14.22 -17.28
C LYS A 365 -7.29 14.72 -15.89
N ILE A 366 -6.94 13.85 -14.92
CA ILE A 366 -6.52 14.32 -13.59
C ILE A 366 -5.00 14.60 -13.62
N PRO A 367 -4.52 15.84 -13.41
CA PRO A 367 -3.09 16.11 -13.36
C PRO A 367 -2.43 15.36 -12.18
N PRO A 368 -1.14 14.98 -12.27
CA PRO A 368 -0.44 14.39 -11.14
C PRO A 368 -0.41 15.37 -9.95
N PRO A 369 -0.56 14.89 -8.70
CA PRO A 369 -0.51 15.74 -7.52
C PRO A 369 0.88 16.38 -7.36
N VAL A 370 0.94 17.52 -6.68
CA VAL A 370 2.20 18.20 -6.39
C VAL A 370 3.00 17.35 -5.40
N LEU A 371 4.20 16.90 -5.82
CA LEU A 371 5.10 16.11 -5.00
C LEU A 371 6.34 16.90 -4.63
N GLU A 372 6.67 16.88 -3.34
CA GLU A 372 7.94 17.31 -2.78
C GLU A 372 8.63 16.15 -2.06
N VAL A 373 9.96 16.13 -2.07
CA VAL A 373 10.77 15.11 -1.40
C VAL A 373 11.79 15.82 -0.53
N VAL A 374 11.76 15.55 0.77
CA VAL A 374 12.60 16.18 1.79
C VAL A 374 13.38 15.10 2.51
N GLU A 375 14.69 15.27 2.59
CA GLU A 375 15.57 14.45 3.43
C GLU A 375 15.88 15.18 4.73
N VAL A 376 15.74 14.46 5.85
CA VAL A 376 15.92 14.97 7.19
C VAL A 376 17.08 14.24 7.83
N ASP A 377 18.07 15.01 8.28
CA ASP A 377 19.12 14.47 9.14
C ASP A 377 18.62 14.37 10.59
N LEU A 378 18.63 13.14 11.11
CA LEU A 378 18.35 12.80 12.51
C LEU A 378 19.63 12.39 13.27
N SER A 379 20.77 12.25 12.58
CA SER A 379 22.02 11.71 13.14
C SER A 379 22.76 12.68 14.06
N LEU A 380 22.55 13.98 13.89
CA LEU A 380 23.06 15.02 14.81
C LEU A 380 22.39 15.02 16.19
N ASP A 381 21.36 14.18 16.38
CA ASP A 381 20.43 14.28 17.51
C ASP A 381 20.30 12.97 18.33
N VAL A 382 21.06 11.91 18.03
CA VAL A 382 21.10 10.67 18.81
C VAL A 382 22.32 10.72 19.75
N PRO A 383 22.16 10.57 21.08
CA PRO A 383 23.29 10.43 21.98
C PRO A 383 24.02 9.14 21.62
N THR A 384 25.31 9.25 21.31
CA THR A 384 26.21 8.08 21.31
C THR A 384 26.13 7.45 22.70
N VAL A 385 25.62 6.22 22.74
CA VAL A 385 25.56 5.38 23.96
C VAL A 385 26.96 5.01 24.39
#